data_AF-A0A2V3Y5M5-F1
#
_entry.id   AF-A0A2V3Y5M5-F1
#
_cell.length_a   1.000
_cell.length_b   1.000
_cell.length_c   1.000
_cell.angle_alpha   90.00
_cell.angle_beta   90.00
_cell.angle_gamma   90.00
#
_symmetry.space_group_name_H-M   'P 1'
#
loop_
_entity.id
_entity.type
_entity.pdbx_description
1 polymer ?
#
loop_
_entity_poly.entity_id
_entity_poly.type
_entity_poly.pdbx_seq_one_letter_code
_entity_poly.pdbx_strand_id
1 'polypeptide(L)'
;MGTLSTVLFGKYQLCRILGTGRLGTVFLAVHLGLSENRAIKRVPKSFLEYDQFRREALILKELRHPGIPIVYDVEEDENYSYLIEEYLEGESLYDLVKSQGYLPQRLVIRYGIQLTDIMNYLHLAGTTPLLYLDLQPRNLLVCHGTVKLIDFDHAAFTDEANAAADRYGTVGCAAPEQYEKNGKLDERTDLYAIGVILHYLYTGTFPAVPYETVPSMKPELAAIIRTCLEEKRERRFSSASELNKRLKQLEQRGAAANACLQPSPLMIALAGSKAGAGTTHIAVGLSVCLRNLGYPNLYEERNGSGMGAGLGTFTSALRDRCGLMQYHGFVWKPAYGPGVKLPVPSCGLMIADYGHEVEAALAAEPDALILVCDGREWSREAASSALKRVSECRIPYAAVYNHLAESARVKPPEGIQRSRCFRAPYFADPFRAYEGTRGFYCQVLDTLKLALDVGEYAVGRRRNLRVPLRKHAVGFLRNAVGVLRNKV
;
A
#
# COMPACT_ATOMS: atom_id res chain seq x y z
N MET A 1 15.96 -13.81 20.15
CA MET A 1 15.23 -14.73 19.26
C MET A 1 16.21 -15.81 18.84
N GLY A 2 15.94 -17.08 19.14
CA GLY A 2 16.89 -18.18 18.88
C GLY A 2 16.98 -18.47 17.39
N THR A 3 18.18 -18.39 16.83
CA THR A 3 18.49 -18.86 15.48
C THR A 3 18.37 -20.38 15.50
N LEU A 4 17.42 -20.93 14.75
CA LEU A 4 17.46 -22.35 14.41
C LEU A 4 18.66 -22.51 13.47
N SER A 5 19.56 -23.46 13.72
CA SER A 5 20.72 -23.72 12.84
C SER A 5 20.62 -25.08 12.12
N THR A 6 19.46 -25.73 12.23
CA THR A 6 19.17 -27.01 11.59
C THR A 6 19.19 -26.86 10.07
N VAL A 7 19.95 -27.73 9.41
CA VAL A 7 19.96 -27.86 7.95
C VAL A 7 19.11 -29.06 7.55
N LEU A 8 18.03 -28.81 6.82
CA LEU A 8 17.16 -29.84 6.26
C LEU A 8 17.68 -30.29 4.89
N PHE A 9 17.70 -31.61 4.69
CA PHE A 9 18.04 -32.26 3.41
C PHE A 9 19.39 -31.84 2.81
N GLY A 10 20.32 -31.36 3.65
CA GLY A 10 21.61 -30.82 3.22
C GLY A 10 21.54 -29.53 2.39
N LYS A 11 20.35 -28.94 2.20
CA LYS A 11 20.12 -27.82 1.27
C LYS A 11 19.53 -26.58 1.94
N TYR A 12 18.69 -26.75 2.97
CA TYR A 12 17.89 -25.67 3.52
C TYR A 12 18.26 -25.40 4.97
N GLN A 13 18.91 -24.28 5.24
CA GLN A 13 19.17 -23.85 6.60
C GLN A 13 17.94 -23.12 7.15
N LEU A 14 17.28 -23.66 8.17
CA LEU A 14 16.20 -22.96 8.85
C LEU A 14 16.75 -21.71 9.53
N CYS A 15 15.98 -20.62 9.53
CA CYS A 15 16.39 -19.36 10.15
C CYS A 15 15.49 -19.00 11.33
N ARG A 16 14.18 -18.89 11.07
CA ARG A 16 13.17 -18.51 12.07
C ARG A 16 11.78 -19.02 11.68
N ILE A 17 10.87 -19.05 12.65
CA ILE A 17 9.45 -19.33 12.40
C ILE A 17 8.81 -18.11 11.74
N LEU A 18 8.05 -18.33 10.67
CA LEU A 18 7.19 -17.34 10.01
C LEU A 18 5.78 -17.38 10.58
N GLY A 19 5.27 -18.58 10.89
CA GLY A 19 3.96 -18.77 11.50
C GLY A 19 3.75 -20.20 11.98
N THR A 20 2.80 -20.36 12.89
CA THR A 20 2.33 -21.67 13.35
C THR A 20 0.85 -21.75 13.07
N GLY A 21 0.46 -22.65 12.16
CA GLY A 21 -0.92 -22.89 11.77
C GLY A 21 -1.52 -24.12 12.48
N ARG A 22 -2.74 -24.47 12.08
CA ARG A 22 -3.43 -25.67 12.59
C ARG A 22 -2.70 -26.96 12.21
N LEU A 23 -2.21 -27.02 10.97
CA LEU A 23 -1.66 -28.24 10.37
C LEU A 23 -0.14 -28.34 10.49
N GLY A 24 0.56 -27.25 10.82
CA GLY A 24 2.01 -27.27 10.83
C GLY A 24 2.66 -25.94 11.20
N THR A 25 3.98 -25.91 11.10
CA THR A 25 4.80 -24.71 11.33
C THR A 25 5.49 -24.30 10.03
N VAL A 26 5.41 -23.01 9.69
CA VAL A 26 6.08 -22.43 8.53
C VAL A 26 7.36 -21.75 8.97
N PHE A 27 8.47 -22.10 8.33
CA PHE A 27 9.79 -21.57 8.61
C PHE A 27 10.31 -20.73 7.44
N LEU A 28 11.05 -19.67 7.76
CA LEU A 28 11.98 -19.06 6.82
C LEU A 28 13.24 -19.91 6.80
N ALA A 29 13.69 -20.27 5.60
CA ALA A 29 14.94 -20.97 5.38
C ALA A 29 15.73 -20.33 4.24
N VAL A 30 17.05 -20.51 4.25
CA VAL A 30 17.93 -20.16 3.14
C VAL A 30 18.33 -21.44 2.41
N HIS A 31 18.10 -21.49 1.10
CA HIS A 31 18.65 -22.54 0.25
C HIS A 31 20.15 -22.28 0.04
N LEU A 32 21.01 -23.08 0.66
CA LEU A 32 22.46 -22.86 0.74
C LEU A 32 23.16 -22.78 -0.63
N GLY A 33 22.76 -23.63 -1.58
CA GLY A 33 23.37 -23.65 -2.92
C GLY A 33 22.94 -22.50 -3.84
N LEU A 34 21.80 -21.86 -3.56
CA LEU A 34 21.25 -20.78 -4.38
C LEU A 34 21.40 -19.42 -3.68
N SER A 35 21.68 -19.41 -2.37
CA SER A 35 21.65 -18.22 -1.52
C SER A 35 20.32 -17.48 -1.57
N GLU A 36 19.22 -18.24 -1.64
CA GLU A 36 17.86 -17.71 -1.82
C GLU A 36 16.94 -18.10 -0.66
N ASN A 37 16.03 -17.19 -0.28
CA ASN A 37 15.07 -17.43 0.79
C ASN A 37 13.91 -18.34 0.33
N ARG A 38 13.45 -19.22 1.22
CA ARG A 38 12.32 -20.13 1.02
C ARG A 38 11.40 -20.16 2.23
N ALA A 39 10.12 -20.34 1.99
CA ALA A 39 9.16 -20.70 3.02
C ALA A 39 9.05 -22.22 3.07
N ILE A 40 9.21 -22.83 4.25
CA ILE A 40 9.10 -24.29 4.42
C ILE A 40 7.99 -24.57 5.42
N LYS A 41 6.87 -25.09 4.93
CA LYS A 41 5.76 -25.57 5.75
C LYS A 41 6.04 -27.01 6.16
N ARG A 42 6.16 -27.24 7.46
CA ARG A 42 6.42 -28.55 8.07
C ARG A 42 5.16 -29.05 8.77
N VAL A 43 4.66 -30.20 8.32
CA VAL A 43 3.44 -30.84 8.82
C VAL A 43 3.82 -32.20 9.42
N PRO A 44 3.41 -32.52 10.66
CA PRO A 44 3.66 -33.85 11.22
C PRO A 44 2.80 -34.91 10.53
N LYS A 45 3.39 -36.06 10.21
CA LYS A 45 2.68 -37.19 9.58
C LYS A 45 1.56 -37.78 10.46
N SER A 46 1.58 -37.50 11.77
CA SER A 46 0.51 -37.87 12.69
C SER A 46 -0.76 -37.01 12.55
N PHE A 47 -0.70 -35.88 11.86
CA PHE A 47 -1.83 -34.94 11.72
C PHE A 47 -2.56 -35.10 10.39
N LEU A 48 -1.84 -35.39 9.31
CA LEU A 48 -2.39 -35.51 7.97
C LEU A 48 -1.74 -36.68 7.25
N GLU A 49 -2.58 -37.48 6.60
CA GLU A 49 -2.12 -38.49 5.64
C GLU A 49 -1.40 -37.79 4.48
N TYR A 50 -0.41 -38.47 3.90
CA TYR A 50 0.46 -37.90 2.87
C TYR A 50 -0.32 -37.35 1.67
N ASP A 51 -1.38 -38.04 1.23
CA ASP A 51 -2.20 -37.59 0.10
C ASP A 51 -2.97 -36.29 0.42
N GLN A 52 -3.38 -36.09 1.67
CA GLN A 52 -4.02 -34.85 2.10
C GLN A 52 -3.01 -33.70 2.17
N PHE A 53 -1.80 -33.97 2.68
CA PHE A 53 -0.71 -32.99 2.72
C PHE A 53 -0.29 -32.55 1.31
N ARG A 54 -0.13 -33.49 0.37
CA ARG A 54 0.30 -33.18 -1.00
C ARG A 54 -0.75 -32.44 -1.82
N ARG A 55 -2.01 -32.44 -1.40
CA ARG A 55 -3.09 -31.79 -2.15
C ARG A 55 -2.78 -30.33 -2.42
N GLU A 56 -2.27 -29.61 -1.43
CA GLU A 56 -1.83 -28.22 -1.57
C GLU A 56 -0.76 -28.08 -2.66
N ALA A 57 0.28 -28.91 -2.61
CA ALA A 57 1.35 -28.93 -3.59
C ALA A 57 0.85 -29.26 -5.01
N LEU A 58 -0.07 -30.22 -5.13
CA LEU A 58 -0.66 -30.64 -6.40
C LEU A 58 -1.54 -29.55 -7.03
N ILE A 59 -2.27 -28.79 -6.22
CA ILE A 59 -3.02 -27.63 -6.69
C ILE A 59 -2.04 -26.54 -7.16
N LEU A 60 -1.11 -26.14 -6.29
CA LEU A 60 -0.18 -25.05 -6.58
C LEU A 60 0.72 -25.31 -7.79
N LYS A 61 1.11 -26.57 -8.06
CA LYS A 61 1.99 -26.89 -9.20
C LYS A 61 1.35 -26.55 -10.56
N GLU A 62 0.02 -26.55 -10.66
CA GLU A 62 -0.71 -26.24 -11.90
C GLU A 62 -0.97 -24.74 -12.06
N LEU A 63 -0.76 -23.95 -11.01
CA LEU A 63 -1.09 -22.52 -10.98
C LEU A 63 0.12 -21.66 -11.34
N ARG A 64 -0.09 -20.69 -12.24
CA ARG A 64 0.90 -19.71 -12.69
C ARG A 64 0.28 -18.33 -12.70
N HIS A 65 0.37 -17.64 -11.55
CA HIS A 65 -0.15 -16.29 -11.38
C HIS A 65 0.75 -15.49 -10.43
N PRO A 66 1.04 -14.20 -10.67
CA PRO A 66 1.94 -13.39 -9.82
C PRO A 66 1.46 -13.26 -8.36
N GLY A 67 0.15 -13.41 -8.13
CA GLY A 67 -0.48 -13.40 -6.82
C GLY A 67 -0.51 -14.76 -6.09
N ILE A 68 0.13 -15.79 -6.63
CA ILE A 68 0.15 -17.16 -6.08
C ILE A 68 1.61 -17.59 -5.92
N PRO A 69 2.01 -18.18 -4.78
CA PRO A 69 3.38 -18.60 -4.56
C PRO A 69 3.74 -19.79 -5.45
N ILE A 70 5.01 -19.86 -5.81
CA ILE A 70 5.56 -21.02 -6.54
C ILE A 70 5.95 -22.11 -5.54
N VAL A 71 5.50 -23.34 -5.78
CA VAL A 71 6.03 -24.53 -5.11
C VAL A 71 7.31 -24.97 -5.81
N TYR A 72 8.38 -25.15 -5.03
CA TYR A 72 9.68 -25.61 -5.51
C TYR A 72 9.86 -27.10 -5.32
N ASP A 73 9.45 -27.64 -4.17
CA ASP A 73 9.70 -29.04 -3.84
C ASP A 73 8.78 -29.56 -2.73
N VAL A 74 8.70 -30.89 -2.63
CA VAL A 74 8.06 -31.61 -1.54
C VAL A 74 9.03 -32.66 -1.02
N GLU A 75 9.36 -32.58 0.26
CA GLU A 75 10.32 -33.48 0.91
C GLU A 75 9.67 -34.15 2.13
N GLU A 76 10.25 -35.26 2.59
CA GLU A 76 9.78 -35.97 3.77
C GLU A 76 10.92 -36.49 4.62
N ASP A 77 10.68 -36.62 5.92
CA ASP A 77 11.49 -37.43 6.83
C ASP A 77 10.61 -38.48 7.55
N GLU A 78 11.16 -39.14 8.57
CA GLU A 78 10.45 -40.16 9.36
C GLU A 78 9.16 -39.63 10.02
N ASN A 79 9.13 -38.35 10.40
CA ASN A 79 8.08 -37.78 11.26
C ASN A 79 7.26 -36.67 10.57
N TYR A 80 7.79 -36.04 9.52
CA TYR A 80 7.23 -34.83 8.93
C TYR A 80 7.24 -34.87 7.40
N SER A 81 6.26 -34.17 6.83
CA SER A 81 6.22 -33.80 5.42
C SER A 81 6.47 -32.29 5.30
N TYR A 82 7.20 -31.90 4.24
CA TYR A 82 7.72 -30.55 4.06
C TYR A 82 7.32 -30.02 2.68
N LEU A 83 6.70 -28.85 2.64
CA LEU A 83 6.36 -28.14 1.41
C LEU A 83 7.27 -26.91 1.31
N ILE A 84 8.05 -26.85 0.23
CA ILE A 84 9.05 -25.81 0.00
C ILE A 84 8.51 -24.85 -1.06
N GLU A 85 8.33 -23.59 -0.66
CA GLU A 85 7.66 -22.56 -1.47
C GLU A 85 8.49 -21.28 -1.60
N GLU A 86 8.06 -20.44 -2.53
CA GLU A 86 8.51 -19.04 -2.65
C GLU A 86 8.38 -18.33 -1.31
N TYR A 87 9.49 -17.78 -0.81
CA TYR A 87 9.40 -16.87 0.32
C TYR A 87 8.83 -15.53 -0.14
N LEU A 88 7.63 -15.22 0.35
CA LEU A 88 6.97 -13.96 0.07
C LEU A 88 7.37 -12.90 1.11
N GLU A 89 8.20 -11.95 0.70
CA GLU A 89 8.60 -10.81 1.54
C GLU A 89 7.50 -9.74 1.56
N GLY A 90 6.55 -9.90 2.47
CA GLY A 90 5.44 -8.98 2.66
C GLY A 90 4.84 -9.03 4.05
N GLU A 91 3.96 -8.07 4.33
CA GLU A 91 3.14 -8.03 5.54
C GLU A 91 1.73 -8.54 5.22
N SER A 92 1.10 -9.29 6.13
CA SER A 92 -0.28 -9.70 5.95
C SER A 92 -1.22 -8.48 6.01
N LEU A 93 -2.34 -8.51 5.30
CA LEU A 93 -3.35 -7.47 5.39
C LEU A 93 -3.90 -7.34 6.82
N TYR A 94 -3.92 -8.44 7.59
CA TYR A 94 -4.22 -8.40 9.01
C TYR A 94 -3.21 -7.57 9.80
N ASP A 95 -1.92 -7.86 9.65
CA ASP A 95 -0.86 -7.15 10.38
C ASP A 95 -0.76 -5.69 9.94
N LEU A 96 -0.98 -5.42 8.65
CA LEU A 96 -1.05 -4.07 8.09
C LEU A 96 -2.16 -3.25 8.75
N VAL A 97 -3.37 -3.81 8.87
CA VAL A 97 -4.49 -3.13 9.52
C VAL A 97 -4.26 -3.01 11.03
N LYS A 98 -3.66 -4.02 11.66
CA LYS A 98 -3.33 -3.99 13.08
C LYS A 98 -2.28 -2.91 13.40
N SER A 99 -1.30 -2.71 12.54
CA SER A 99 -0.20 -1.76 12.75
C SER A 99 -0.57 -0.33 12.34
N GLN A 100 -1.35 -0.15 11.28
CA GLN A 100 -1.66 1.16 10.72
C GLN A 100 -3.08 1.64 11.04
N GLY A 101 -3.94 0.78 11.58
CA GLY A 101 -5.38 0.97 11.58
C GLY A 101 -5.98 0.67 10.20
N TYR A 102 -7.19 1.14 9.98
CA TYR A 102 -7.90 0.97 8.72
C TYR A 102 -7.25 1.71 7.54
N LEU A 103 -7.50 1.18 6.35
CA LEU A 103 -6.90 1.63 5.10
C LEU A 103 -7.78 2.65 4.38
N PRO A 104 -7.16 3.62 3.68
CA PRO A 104 -7.89 4.55 2.84
C PRO A 104 -8.59 3.81 1.68
N GLN A 105 -9.76 4.32 1.28
CA GLN A 105 -10.59 3.74 0.23
C GLN A 105 -9.82 3.30 -1.01
N ARG A 106 -8.85 4.12 -1.45
CA ARG A 106 -8.06 3.85 -2.65
C ARG A 106 -7.25 2.56 -2.53
N LEU A 107 -6.65 2.30 -1.37
CA LEU A 107 -5.94 1.03 -1.13
C LEU A 107 -6.92 -0.15 -1.03
N VAL A 108 -8.06 0.04 -0.36
CA VAL A 108 -9.11 -1.00 -0.27
C VAL A 108 -9.55 -1.42 -1.68
N ILE A 109 -9.83 -0.46 -2.56
CA ILE A 109 -10.21 -0.74 -3.95
C ILE A 109 -9.05 -1.41 -4.70
N ARG A 110 -7.83 -0.88 -4.59
CA ARG A 110 -6.66 -1.42 -5.30
C ARG A 110 -6.35 -2.86 -4.90
N TYR A 111 -6.39 -3.19 -3.60
CA TYR A 111 -6.19 -4.56 -3.13
C TYR A 111 -7.39 -5.45 -3.49
N GLY A 112 -8.60 -4.93 -3.45
CA GLY A 112 -9.79 -5.63 -3.94
C GLY A 112 -9.71 -6.00 -5.42
N ILE A 113 -9.21 -5.10 -6.27
CA ILE A 113 -8.98 -5.38 -7.69
C ILE A 113 -7.99 -6.53 -7.87
N GLN A 114 -6.84 -6.46 -7.20
CA GLN A 114 -5.83 -7.52 -7.30
C GLN A 114 -6.34 -8.86 -6.78
N LEU A 115 -7.05 -8.86 -5.64
CA LEU A 115 -7.64 -10.06 -5.07
C LEU A 115 -8.68 -10.70 -6.01
N THR A 116 -9.54 -9.89 -6.62
CA THR A 116 -10.55 -10.38 -7.56
C THR A 116 -9.93 -10.84 -8.88
N ASP A 117 -8.82 -10.27 -9.33
CA ASP A 117 -8.03 -10.81 -10.45
C ASP A 117 -7.48 -12.21 -10.13
N ILE A 118 -6.94 -12.42 -8.91
CA ILE A 118 -6.46 -13.75 -8.47
C ILE A 118 -7.61 -14.75 -8.37
N MET A 119 -8.73 -14.38 -7.75
CA MET A 119 -9.90 -15.26 -7.61
C MET A 119 -10.47 -15.64 -8.98
N ASN A 120 -10.57 -14.69 -9.90
CA ASN A 120 -11.01 -14.98 -11.26
C ASN A 120 -10.08 -15.98 -11.97
N TYR A 121 -8.77 -15.91 -11.73
CA TYR A 121 -7.82 -16.89 -12.25
C TYR A 121 -8.09 -18.30 -11.70
N LEU A 122 -8.27 -18.44 -10.37
CA LEU A 122 -8.58 -19.73 -9.74
C LEU A 122 -9.90 -20.31 -10.25
N HIS A 123 -10.95 -19.49 -10.31
CA HIS A 123 -12.28 -19.91 -10.77
C HIS A 123 -12.30 -20.37 -12.24
N LEU A 124 -11.29 -20.00 -13.03
CA LEU A 124 -11.12 -20.37 -14.45
C LEU A 124 -9.96 -21.35 -14.70
N ALA A 125 -9.31 -21.88 -13.65
CA ALA A 125 -8.10 -22.69 -13.77
C ALA A 125 -8.31 -24.09 -14.39
N GLY A 126 -9.55 -24.48 -14.68
CA GLY A 126 -9.89 -25.77 -15.27
C GLY A 126 -11.35 -25.84 -15.74
N THR A 127 -11.83 -27.07 -16.00
CA THR A 127 -13.23 -27.31 -16.38
C THR A 127 -14.21 -27.14 -15.21
N THR A 128 -13.72 -27.42 -14.00
CA THR A 128 -14.44 -27.18 -12.74
C THR A 128 -13.72 -26.04 -12.01
N PRO A 129 -14.45 -25.05 -11.45
CA PRO A 129 -13.83 -23.95 -10.71
C PRO A 129 -13.03 -24.46 -9.51
N LEU A 130 -11.86 -23.87 -9.28
CA LEU A 130 -11.08 -24.07 -8.06
C LEU A 130 -11.46 -22.99 -7.04
N LEU A 131 -12.09 -23.39 -5.94
CA LEU A 131 -12.49 -22.51 -4.85
C LEU A 131 -11.35 -22.39 -3.83
N TYR A 132 -11.16 -21.21 -3.25
CA TYR A 132 -10.10 -20.99 -2.24
C TYR A 132 -10.59 -21.29 -0.81
N LEU A 133 -11.82 -20.91 -0.48
CA LEU A 133 -12.58 -21.28 0.74
C LEU A 133 -12.05 -20.80 2.10
N ASP A 134 -10.81 -20.30 2.20
CA ASP A 134 -10.25 -19.73 3.43
C ASP A 134 -9.75 -18.30 3.25
N LEU A 135 -10.46 -17.49 2.46
CA LEU A 135 -10.12 -16.08 2.27
C LEU A 135 -10.27 -15.31 3.59
N GLN A 136 -9.13 -14.85 4.11
CA GLN A 136 -9.06 -14.03 5.31
C GLN A 136 -7.86 -13.07 5.25
N PRO A 137 -7.88 -11.94 6.00
CA PRO A 137 -6.78 -10.96 5.98
C PRO A 137 -5.39 -11.52 6.34
N ARG A 138 -5.32 -12.65 7.08
CA ARG A 138 -4.06 -13.32 7.44
C ARG A 138 -3.42 -14.05 6.26
N ASN A 139 -4.24 -14.55 5.33
CA ASN A 139 -3.78 -15.34 4.18
C ASN A 139 -3.50 -14.47 2.94
N LEU A 140 -3.46 -13.15 3.12
CA LEU A 140 -3.23 -12.16 2.07
C LEU A 140 -2.02 -11.32 2.43
N LEU A 141 -0.90 -11.54 1.76
CA LEU A 141 0.30 -10.75 1.92
C LEU A 141 0.33 -9.59 0.92
N VAL A 142 0.84 -8.44 1.35
CA VAL A 142 1.21 -7.34 0.46
C VAL A 142 2.72 -7.34 0.29
N CYS A 143 3.17 -7.84 -0.85
CA CYS A 143 4.58 -7.88 -1.23
C CYS A 143 4.83 -6.76 -2.24
N HIS A 144 5.59 -5.73 -1.86
CA HIS A 144 5.92 -4.61 -2.75
C HIS A 144 4.71 -3.90 -3.39
N GLY A 145 3.53 -3.93 -2.75
CA GLY A 145 2.28 -3.34 -3.25
C GLY A 145 1.42 -4.30 -4.08
N THR A 146 1.87 -5.56 -4.24
CA THR A 146 1.12 -6.64 -4.88
C THR A 146 0.51 -7.56 -3.84
N VAL A 147 -0.78 -7.88 -3.98
CA VAL A 147 -1.48 -8.86 -3.16
C VAL A 147 -1.07 -10.26 -3.59
N LYS A 148 -0.67 -11.09 -2.64
CA LYS A 148 -0.38 -12.51 -2.84
C LYS A 148 -1.17 -13.35 -1.83
N LEU A 149 -1.72 -14.46 -2.29
CA LEU A 149 -2.29 -15.49 -1.42
C LEU A 149 -1.17 -16.31 -0.80
N ILE A 150 -1.43 -16.85 0.38
CA ILE A 150 -0.65 -17.92 1.01
C ILE A 150 -1.63 -18.96 1.54
N ASP A 151 -1.16 -20.17 1.81
CA ASP A 151 -1.95 -21.23 2.44
C ASP A 151 -3.16 -21.68 1.59
N PHE A 152 -2.98 -22.77 0.85
CA PHE A 152 -3.98 -23.36 -0.05
C PHE A 152 -4.59 -24.65 0.54
N ASP A 153 -4.44 -24.88 1.85
CA ASP A 153 -4.94 -26.08 2.54
C ASP A 153 -6.43 -26.37 2.31
N HIS A 154 -7.24 -25.31 2.20
CA HIS A 154 -8.67 -25.41 2.02
C HIS A 154 -9.13 -25.35 0.56
N ALA A 155 -8.20 -25.11 -0.37
CA ALA A 155 -8.55 -24.98 -1.77
C ALA A 155 -9.03 -26.33 -2.34
N ALA A 156 -10.10 -26.28 -3.12
CA ALA A 156 -10.77 -27.48 -3.63
C ALA A 156 -11.54 -27.17 -4.91
N PHE A 157 -11.57 -28.12 -5.85
CA PHE A 157 -12.48 -28.01 -6.98
C PHE A 157 -13.92 -28.08 -6.49
N THR A 158 -14.83 -27.32 -7.12
CA THR A 158 -16.23 -27.17 -6.66
C THR A 158 -16.93 -28.51 -6.39
N ASP A 159 -16.73 -29.52 -7.24
CA ASP A 159 -17.35 -30.84 -7.05
C ASP A 159 -16.81 -31.56 -5.81
N GLU A 160 -15.49 -31.50 -5.58
CA GLU A 160 -14.84 -32.04 -4.39
C GLU A 160 -15.28 -31.31 -3.12
N ALA A 161 -15.34 -29.97 -3.18
CA ALA A 161 -15.74 -29.12 -2.06
C ALA A 161 -17.19 -29.42 -1.62
N ASN A 162 -18.09 -29.68 -2.57
CA ASN A 162 -19.47 -30.04 -2.27
C ASN A 162 -19.64 -31.49 -1.81
N ALA A 163 -18.75 -32.40 -2.22
CA ALA A 163 -18.74 -33.80 -1.79
C ALA A 163 -18.10 -34.03 -0.42
N ALA A 164 -17.32 -33.07 0.09
CA ALA A 164 -16.65 -33.16 1.38
C ALA A 164 -17.66 -33.31 2.53
N ALA A 165 -17.45 -34.31 3.39
CA ALA A 165 -18.29 -34.57 4.55
C ALA A 165 -18.12 -33.49 5.64
N ASP A 166 -16.89 -33.03 5.82
CA ASP A 166 -16.53 -31.97 6.76
C ASP A 166 -16.20 -30.69 5.99
N ARG A 167 -16.75 -29.58 6.45
CA ARG A 167 -16.50 -28.24 5.90
C ARG A 167 -15.82 -27.38 6.95
N TYR A 168 -14.92 -26.54 6.47
CA TYR A 168 -14.20 -25.58 7.30
C TYR A 168 -14.58 -24.17 6.86
N GLY A 169 -14.72 -23.29 7.85
CA GLY A 169 -14.94 -21.88 7.65
C GLY A 169 -14.22 -21.09 8.73
N THR A 170 -13.48 -20.06 8.31
CA THR A 170 -12.87 -19.11 9.24
C THR A 170 -13.95 -18.21 9.83
N VAL A 171 -14.08 -18.23 11.16
CA VAL A 171 -15.07 -17.45 11.91
C VAL A 171 -14.94 -15.97 11.55
N GLY A 172 -16.06 -15.35 11.18
CA GLY A 172 -16.14 -13.94 10.78
C GLY A 172 -15.74 -13.65 9.33
N CYS A 173 -15.23 -14.63 8.58
CA CYS A 173 -14.89 -14.50 7.15
C CYS A 173 -15.70 -15.42 6.24
N ALA A 174 -15.96 -16.66 6.68
CA ALA A 174 -16.62 -17.66 5.86
C ALA A 174 -18.07 -17.30 5.55
N ALA A 175 -18.51 -17.70 4.34
CA ALA A 175 -19.86 -17.47 3.87
C ALA A 175 -20.88 -18.34 4.63
N PRO A 176 -22.15 -17.90 4.75
CA PRO A 176 -23.20 -18.66 5.44
C PRO A 176 -23.30 -20.12 5.00
N GLU A 177 -23.22 -20.39 3.69
CA GLU A 177 -23.33 -21.74 3.12
C GLU A 177 -22.19 -22.69 3.52
N GLN A 178 -21.05 -22.18 4.02
CA GLN A 178 -19.96 -23.01 4.55
C GLN A 178 -20.30 -23.61 5.91
N TYR A 179 -21.18 -22.96 6.69
CA TYR A 179 -21.66 -23.47 7.97
C TYR A 179 -22.86 -24.43 7.83
N GLU A 180 -23.50 -24.42 6.66
CA GLU A 180 -24.63 -25.29 6.37
C GLU A 180 -24.15 -26.67 5.88
N LYS A 181 -24.67 -27.73 6.50
CA LYS A 181 -24.36 -29.11 6.11
C LYS A 181 -24.65 -29.41 4.63
N ASN A 182 -25.71 -28.82 4.09
CA ASN A 182 -26.16 -29.00 2.70
C ASN A 182 -26.01 -27.73 1.85
N GLY A 183 -25.26 -26.72 2.32
CA GLY A 183 -25.05 -25.50 1.55
C GLY A 183 -24.35 -25.83 0.23
N LYS A 184 -24.69 -25.17 -0.87
CA LYS A 184 -24.00 -25.40 -2.14
C LYS A 184 -22.88 -24.38 -2.31
N LEU A 185 -21.64 -24.86 -2.30
CA LEU A 185 -20.45 -24.04 -2.50
C LEU A 185 -20.25 -23.79 -4.00
N ASP A 186 -20.00 -22.54 -4.35
CA ASP A 186 -19.60 -22.12 -5.70
C ASP A 186 -18.69 -20.89 -5.59
N GLU A 187 -18.32 -20.29 -6.72
CA GLU A 187 -17.41 -19.15 -6.79
C GLU A 187 -17.86 -17.97 -5.90
N ARG A 188 -19.18 -17.85 -5.66
CA ARG A 188 -19.79 -16.78 -4.87
C ARG A 188 -19.55 -16.94 -3.37
N THR A 189 -19.11 -18.12 -2.95
CA THR A 189 -18.62 -18.37 -1.58
C THR A 189 -17.35 -17.55 -1.32
N ASP A 190 -16.38 -17.57 -2.25
CA ASP A 190 -15.18 -16.74 -2.14
C ASP A 190 -15.52 -15.24 -2.23
N LEU A 191 -16.50 -14.85 -3.06
CA LEU A 191 -16.91 -13.44 -3.18
C LEU A 191 -17.48 -12.85 -1.90
N TYR A 192 -18.15 -13.66 -1.07
CA TYR A 192 -18.60 -13.24 0.25
C TYR A 192 -17.41 -12.86 1.14
N ALA A 193 -16.40 -13.73 1.19
CA ALA A 193 -15.18 -13.49 1.96
C ALA A 193 -14.39 -12.26 1.44
N ILE A 194 -14.38 -12.01 0.13
CA ILE A 194 -13.85 -10.74 -0.43
C ILE A 194 -14.62 -9.54 0.14
N GLY A 195 -15.94 -9.61 0.22
CA GLY A 195 -16.78 -8.58 0.84
C GLY A 195 -16.38 -8.30 2.30
N VAL A 196 -16.17 -9.36 3.08
CA VAL A 196 -15.67 -9.27 4.46
C VAL A 196 -14.32 -8.57 4.51
N ILE A 197 -13.37 -8.97 3.66
CA ILE A 197 -12.03 -8.40 3.61
C ILE A 197 -12.11 -6.90 3.24
N LEU A 198 -12.86 -6.52 2.22
CA LEU A 198 -13.02 -5.11 1.83
C LEU A 198 -13.59 -4.27 2.97
N HIS A 199 -14.57 -4.79 3.72
CA HIS A 199 -15.09 -4.14 4.91
C HIS A 199 -14.01 -4.00 5.99
N TYR A 200 -13.32 -5.10 6.31
CA TYR A 200 -12.28 -5.14 7.33
C TYR A 200 -11.15 -4.15 7.01
N LEU A 201 -10.69 -4.10 5.77
CA LEU A 201 -9.66 -3.15 5.35
C LEU A 201 -10.13 -1.70 5.51
N TYR A 202 -11.40 -1.40 5.21
CA TYR A 202 -11.93 -0.04 5.28
C TYR A 202 -12.23 0.43 6.71
N THR A 203 -12.61 -0.47 7.61
CA THR A 203 -13.11 -0.12 8.95
C THR A 203 -12.17 -0.53 10.08
N GLY A 204 -11.29 -1.48 9.83
CA GLY A 204 -10.44 -2.11 10.84
C GLY A 204 -11.14 -3.22 11.63
N THR A 205 -12.43 -3.46 11.38
CA THR A 205 -13.24 -4.46 12.11
C THR A 205 -13.98 -5.38 11.16
N PHE A 206 -14.22 -6.62 11.58
CA PHE A 206 -15.08 -7.53 10.83
C PHE A 206 -16.52 -6.99 10.76
N PRO A 207 -17.26 -7.25 9.67
CA PRO A 207 -18.65 -6.81 9.54
C PRO A 207 -19.54 -7.48 10.58
N ALA A 208 -20.56 -6.76 11.04
CA ALA A 208 -21.65 -7.36 11.81
C ALA A 208 -22.46 -8.33 10.93
N VAL A 209 -23.15 -9.27 11.57
CA VAL A 209 -24.09 -10.19 10.92
C VAL A 209 -25.44 -10.04 11.62
N PRO A 210 -26.51 -9.56 10.94
CA PRO A 210 -26.55 -9.14 9.54
C PRO A 210 -25.71 -7.89 9.24
N TYR A 211 -25.30 -7.72 7.98
CA TYR A 211 -24.41 -6.63 7.57
C TYR A 211 -25.08 -5.26 7.65
N GLU A 212 -24.43 -4.32 8.34
CA GLU A 212 -24.81 -2.91 8.41
C GLU A 212 -23.74 -2.03 7.78
N THR A 213 -24.17 -1.07 6.95
CA THR A 213 -23.24 -0.14 6.29
C THR A 213 -22.74 0.91 7.28
N VAL A 214 -21.41 1.11 7.32
CA VAL A 214 -20.80 2.15 8.15
C VAL A 214 -21.06 3.56 7.56
N PRO A 215 -21.54 4.55 8.35
CA PRO A 215 -21.87 5.88 7.85
C PRO A 215 -20.73 6.65 7.16
N SER A 216 -19.48 6.34 7.51
CA SER A 216 -18.28 6.97 6.92
C SER A 216 -17.87 6.37 5.57
N MET A 217 -18.52 5.30 5.11
CA MET A 217 -18.17 4.63 3.86
C MET A 217 -18.83 5.34 2.66
N LYS A 218 -18.06 5.58 1.59
CA LYS A 218 -18.63 6.16 0.36
C LYS A 218 -19.71 5.22 -0.22
N PRO A 219 -20.87 5.75 -0.67
CA PRO A 219 -22.03 4.95 -1.06
C PRO A 219 -21.74 3.86 -2.10
N GLU A 220 -20.82 4.13 -3.04
CA GLU A 220 -20.48 3.20 -4.11
C GLU A 220 -19.70 1.99 -3.61
N LEU A 221 -18.73 2.18 -2.71
CA LEU A 221 -18.00 1.07 -2.08
C LEU A 221 -18.92 0.29 -1.14
N ALA A 222 -19.77 1.00 -0.38
CA ALA A 222 -20.77 0.39 0.47
C ALA A 222 -21.76 -0.50 -0.30
N ALA A 223 -22.17 -0.09 -1.50
CA ALA A 223 -23.02 -0.90 -2.37
C ALA A 223 -22.30 -2.19 -2.80
N ILE A 224 -21.03 -2.12 -3.19
CA ILE A 224 -20.23 -3.29 -3.58
C ILE A 224 -20.12 -4.29 -2.43
N ILE A 225 -19.71 -3.81 -1.24
CA ILE A 225 -19.54 -4.67 -0.06
C ILE A 225 -20.86 -5.31 0.33
N ARG A 226 -21.97 -4.54 0.33
CA ARG A 226 -23.31 -5.06 0.64
C ARG A 226 -23.71 -6.18 -0.31
N THR A 227 -23.50 -6.02 -1.61
CA THR A 227 -23.81 -7.06 -2.59
C THR A 227 -22.96 -8.32 -2.36
N CYS A 228 -21.69 -8.20 -1.99
CA CYS A 228 -20.86 -9.35 -1.64
C CYS A 228 -21.38 -10.08 -0.38
N LEU A 229 -21.86 -9.32 0.61
CA LEU A 229 -22.32 -9.82 1.91
C LEU A 229 -23.81 -10.20 1.94
N GLU A 230 -24.48 -10.32 0.79
CA GLU A 230 -25.84 -10.85 0.71
C GLU A 230 -25.88 -12.30 1.25
N GLU A 231 -26.87 -12.58 2.10
CA GLU A 231 -27.05 -13.92 2.70
C GLU A 231 -27.30 -14.96 1.61
N LYS A 232 -28.24 -14.67 0.69
CA LYS A 232 -28.52 -15.51 -0.47
C LYS A 232 -27.44 -15.34 -1.53
N ARG A 233 -26.68 -16.40 -1.80
CA ARG A 233 -25.59 -16.40 -2.79
C ARG A 233 -26.02 -15.92 -4.19
N GLU A 234 -27.26 -16.18 -4.61
CA GLU A 234 -27.79 -15.75 -5.92
C GLU A 234 -27.97 -14.23 -6.04
N ARG A 235 -27.94 -13.50 -4.92
CA ARG A 235 -28.00 -12.03 -4.90
C ARG A 235 -26.61 -11.37 -4.86
N ARG A 236 -25.55 -12.16 -4.71
CA ARG A 236 -24.17 -11.70 -4.79
C ARG A 236 -23.79 -11.46 -6.26
N PHE A 237 -22.59 -10.91 -6.48
CA PHE A 237 -22.00 -10.87 -7.82
C PHE A 237 -21.92 -12.28 -8.40
N SER A 238 -22.14 -12.41 -9.70
CA SER A 238 -22.18 -13.72 -10.37
C SER A 238 -20.79 -14.34 -10.53
N SER A 239 -19.73 -13.53 -10.56
CA SER A 239 -18.34 -13.95 -10.75
C SER A 239 -17.33 -12.92 -10.20
N ALA A 240 -16.09 -13.37 -9.98
CA ALA A 240 -14.98 -12.48 -9.60
C ALA A 240 -14.69 -11.40 -10.67
N SER A 241 -14.84 -11.73 -11.96
CA SER A 241 -14.71 -10.76 -13.07
C SER A 241 -15.73 -9.62 -12.98
N GLU A 242 -16.99 -9.92 -12.62
CA GLU A 242 -18.03 -8.91 -12.46
C GLU A 242 -17.70 -7.93 -11.31
N LEU A 243 -17.32 -8.47 -10.15
CA LEU A 243 -16.89 -7.68 -9.01
C LEU A 243 -15.64 -6.84 -9.33
N ASN A 244 -14.66 -7.42 -10.01
CA ASN A 244 -13.45 -6.74 -10.45
C ASN A 244 -13.77 -5.54 -11.36
N LYS A 245 -14.64 -5.73 -12.36
CA LYS A 245 -15.09 -4.66 -13.25
C LYS A 245 -15.74 -3.52 -12.46
N ARG A 246 -16.54 -3.84 -11.44
CA ARG A 246 -17.19 -2.84 -10.60
C ARG A 246 -16.19 -2.03 -9.76
N LEU A 247 -15.16 -2.69 -9.21
CA LEU A 247 -14.07 -2.02 -8.49
C LEU A 247 -13.21 -1.15 -9.42
N LYS A 248 -12.83 -1.63 -10.62
CA LYS A 248 -12.08 -0.87 -11.63
C LYS A 248 -12.85 0.39 -12.08
N GLN A 249 -14.16 0.29 -12.27
CA GLN A 249 -15.00 1.47 -12.56
C GLN A 249 -14.94 2.51 -11.44
N LEU A 250 -14.93 2.07 -10.18
CA LEU A 250 -14.83 2.97 -9.03
C LEU A 250 -13.44 3.65 -8.95
N GLU A 251 -12.37 2.91 -9.23
CA GLU A 251 -11.01 3.45 -9.34
C GLU A 251 -10.88 4.49 -10.45
N GLN A 252 -11.38 4.18 -11.65
CA GLN A 252 -11.31 5.06 -12.82
C GLN A 252 -12.10 6.35 -12.64
N ARG A 253 -13.26 6.31 -11.98
CA ARG A 253 -14.02 7.53 -11.66
C ARG A 253 -13.23 8.45 -10.72
N GLY A 254 -12.52 7.89 -9.74
CA GLY A 254 -11.60 8.66 -8.90
C GLY A 254 -10.38 9.19 -9.66
N ALA A 255 -9.83 8.40 -10.56
CA ALA A 255 -8.66 8.78 -11.37
C ALA A 255 -9.00 9.85 -12.43
N ALA A 256 -10.12 9.74 -13.14
CA ALA A 256 -10.56 10.71 -14.14
C ALA A 256 -10.92 12.07 -13.51
N ALA A 257 -11.52 12.06 -12.31
CA ALA A 257 -11.73 13.28 -11.54
C ALA A 257 -10.39 13.99 -11.21
N ASN A 258 -9.33 13.23 -10.93
CA ASN A 258 -8.00 13.77 -10.64
C ASN A 258 -7.19 14.13 -11.91
N ALA A 259 -7.31 13.37 -12.99
CA ALA A 259 -6.59 13.58 -14.25
C ALA A 259 -7.12 14.79 -15.03
N CYS A 260 -8.42 15.08 -14.96
CA CYS A 260 -9.00 16.33 -15.47
C CYS A 260 -8.47 17.58 -14.74
N LEU A 261 -7.72 17.42 -13.63
CA LEU A 261 -7.18 18.52 -12.83
C LEU A 261 -5.68 18.78 -13.04
N GLN A 262 -4.88 17.83 -13.56
CA GLN A 262 -3.40 18.00 -13.69
C GLN A 262 -2.76 17.12 -14.81
N PRO A 263 -2.11 17.69 -15.85
CA PRO A 263 -1.37 16.93 -16.87
C PRO A 263 0.09 16.58 -16.50
N SER A 264 0.65 17.20 -15.44
CA SER A 264 1.99 16.94 -14.91
C SER A 264 1.92 16.30 -13.51
N PRO A 265 2.91 15.48 -13.09
CA PRO A 265 2.94 14.94 -11.73
C PRO A 265 2.94 16.08 -10.71
N LEU A 266 2.13 15.95 -9.66
CA LEU A 266 2.19 16.87 -8.53
C LEU A 266 3.57 16.76 -7.89
N MET A 267 4.30 17.87 -7.76
CA MET A 267 5.66 17.90 -7.21
C MET A 267 5.66 18.49 -5.79
N ILE A 268 6.11 17.69 -4.82
CA ILE A 268 6.45 18.18 -3.48
C ILE A 268 7.97 18.23 -3.36
N ALA A 269 8.53 19.43 -3.28
CA ALA A 269 9.97 19.62 -3.06
C ALA A 269 10.29 19.60 -1.56
N LEU A 270 11.41 18.99 -1.20
CA LEU A 270 12.00 19.09 0.13
C LEU A 270 13.39 19.71 0.04
N ALA A 271 13.64 20.69 0.90
CA ALA A 271 14.93 21.33 1.05
C ALA A 271 15.20 21.62 2.53
N GLY A 272 16.45 21.48 2.94
CA GLY A 272 16.90 21.69 4.31
C GLY A 272 17.44 23.10 4.52
N SER A 273 17.28 23.64 5.73
CA SER A 273 17.87 24.93 6.08
C SER A 273 19.41 24.91 6.10
N LYS A 274 20.01 23.72 6.16
CA LYS A 274 21.46 23.47 6.05
C LYS A 274 21.74 21.99 5.80
N ALA A 275 22.98 21.66 5.47
CA ALA A 275 23.47 20.29 5.48
C ALA A 275 23.26 19.63 6.87
N GLY A 276 22.77 18.39 6.88
CA GLY A 276 22.48 17.66 8.12
C GLY A 276 21.24 18.11 8.87
N ALA A 277 20.31 18.87 8.25
CA ALA A 277 18.99 19.14 8.82
C ALA A 277 18.05 17.91 8.84
N GLY A 278 18.39 16.86 8.08
CA GLY A 278 17.60 15.62 7.98
C GLY A 278 16.55 15.64 6.86
N THR A 279 16.75 16.44 5.81
CA THR A 279 15.83 16.55 4.66
C THR A 279 15.47 15.20 4.07
N THR A 280 16.49 14.38 3.78
CA THR A 280 16.31 13.05 3.20
C THR A 280 15.51 12.12 4.11
N HIS A 281 15.75 12.18 5.42
CA HIS A 281 15.00 11.38 6.40
C HIS A 281 13.50 11.71 6.38
N ILE A 282 13.16 13.01 6.37
CA ILE A 282 11.79 13.50 6.28
C ILE A 282 11.17 13.16 4.90
N ALA A 283 11.94 13.27 3.82
CA ALA A 283 11.48 13.01 2.46
C ALA A 283 11.17 11.51 2.24
N VAL A 284 12.02 10.61 2.74
CA VAL A 284 11.80 9.16 2.71
C VAL A 284 10.56 8.80 3.54
N GLY A 285 10.46 9.31 4.78
CA GLY A 285 9.30 9.07 5.62
C GLY A 285 7.99 9.58 5.02
N LEU A 286 8.02 10.74 4.36
CA LEU A 286 6.87 11.27 3.62
C LEU A 286 6.47 10.36 2.46
N SER A 287 7.45 9.85 1.70
CA SER A 287 7.21 8.91 0.58
C SER A 287 6.49 7.65 1.04
N VAL A 288 6.98 7.05 2.12
CA VAL A 288 6.36 5.86 2.72
C VAL A 288 4.97 6.19 3.28
N CYS A 289 4.83 7.31 3.98
CA CYS A 289 3.53 7.75 4.51
C CYS A 289 2.49 7.93 3.40
N LEU A 290 2.82 8.67 2.34
CA LEU A 290 1.94 8.87 1.18
C LEU A 290 1.55 7.55 0.53
N ARG A 291 2.48 6.60 0.41
CA ARG A 291 2.18 5.28 -0.13
C ARG A 291 1.20 4.50 0.75
N ASN A 292 1.42 4.52 2.06
CA ASN A 292 0.52 3.89 3.03
C ASN A 292 -0.85 4.59 3.08
N LEU A 293 -0.91 5.87 2.69
CA LEU A 293 -2.15 6.61 2.44
C LEU A 293 -2.75 6.34 1.05
N GLY A 294 -2.17 5.44 0.25
CA GLY A 294 -2.69 5.06 -1.06
C GLY A 294 -2.30 5.99 -2.21
N TYR A 295 -1.27 6.81 -2.03
CA TYR A 295 -0.67 7.65 -3.07
C TYR A 295 0.67 7.07 -3.50
N PRO A 296 0.70 6.20 -4.52
CA PRO A 296 1.94 5.85 -5.20
C PRO A 296 2.67 7.12 -5.61
N ASN A 297 3.93 7.21 -5.21
CA ASN A 297 4.77 8.35 -5.46
C ASN A 297 6.18 7.87 -5.81
N LEU A 298 6.88 8.72 -6.56
CA LEU A 298 8.28 8.53 -6.89
C LEU A 298 9.10 9.52 -6.06
N TYR A 299 10.04 8.99 -5.27
CA TYR A 299 11.10 9.82 -4.71
C TYR A 299 12.21 10.00 -5.76
N GLU A 300 12.72 11.22 -5.91
CA GLU A 300 13.87 11.51 -6.75
C GLU A 300 14.91 12.31 -5.96
N GLU A 301 16.13 11.80 -5.93
CA GLU A 301 17.28 12.52 -5.40
C GLU A 301 17.70 13.58 -6.43
N ARG A 302 17.51 14.86 -6.09
CA ARG A 302 17.84 16.03 -6.94
C ARG A 302 19.11 16.74 -6.47
N ASN A 303 19.88 16.10 -5.60
CA ASN A 303 21.11 16.63 -5.02
C ASN A 303 22.26 15.63 -5.16
N GLY A 304 23.49 16.08 -4.90
CA GLY A 304 24.70 15.26 -5.01
C GLY A 304 25.05 14.42 -3.78
N SER A 305 24.11 14.10 -2.88
CA SER A 305 24.44 13.42 -1.62
C SER A 305 24.91 11.97 -1.80
N GLY A 306 24.53 11.33 -2.91
CA GLY A 306 24.84 9.94 -3.18
C GLY A 306 24.00 8.95 -2.37
N MET A 307 22.97 9.43 -1.66
CA MET A 307 22.12 8.61 -0.80
C MET A 307 21.43 7.52 -1.61
N GLY A 308 20.88 7.84 -2.79
CA GLY A 308 20.13 6.89 -3.59
C GLY A 308 21.00 5.73 -4.09
N ALA A 309 22.26 6.00 -4.43
CA ALA A 309 23.21 4.97 -4.86
C ALA A 309 23.73 4.14 -3.67
N GLY A 310 24.03 4.79 -2.55
CA GLY A 310 24.45 4.12 -1.31
C GLY A 310 23.36 3.20 -0.75
N LEU A 311 22.12 3.68 -0.71
CA LEU A 311 20.96 2.87 -0.31
C LEU A 311 20.75 1.67 -1.24
N GLY A 312 20.91 1.87 -2.55
CA GLY A 312 20.85 0.78 -3.52
C GLY A 312 21.87 -0.33 -3.23
N THR A 313 23.10 0.05 -2.88
CA THR A 313 24.17 -0.89 -2.53
C THR A 313 23.85 -1.62 -1.21
N PHE A 314 23.43 -0.89 -0.19
CA PHE A 314 23.08 -1.45 1.12
C PHE A 314 21.92 -2.46 1.03
N THR A 315 20.92 -2.14 0.22
CA THR A 315 19.70 -2.96 0.08
C THR A 315 19.84 -4.07 -0.96
N SER A 316 20.92 -4.09 -1.74
CA SER A 316 21.06 -4.93 -2.94
C SER A 316 19.90 -4.77 -3.93
N ALA A 317 19.22 -3.62 -3.91
CA ALA A 317 18.08 -3.38 -4.78
C ALA A 317 18.52 -3.33 -6.25
N LEU A 318 17.77 -3.97 -7.13
CA LEU A 318 18.01 -3.94 -8.57
C LEU A 318 17.36 -2.73 -9.21
N ARG A 319 17.96 -2.24 -10.31
CA ARG A 319 17.42 -1.14 -11.12
C ARG A 319 16.49 -1.69 -12.20
N ASP A 320 15.32 -1.09 -12.37
CA ASP A 320 14.45 -1.37 -13.49
C ASP A 320 14.88 -0.62 -14.78
N ARG A 321 14.12 -0.81 -15.87
CA ARG A 321 14.35 -0.15 -17.17
C ARG A 321 14.26 1.39 -17.14
N CYS A 322 13.64 1.96 -16.11
CA CYS A 322 13.53 3.39 -15.87
C CYS A 322 14.61 3.90 -14.88
N GLY A 323 15.49 3.00 -14.42
CA GLY A 323 16.48 3.25 -13.37
C GLY A 323 15.87 3.47 -11.99
N LEU A 324 14.68 2.95 -11.74
CA LEU A 324 14.06 2.99 -10.41
C LEU A 324 14.54 1.81 -9.57
N MET A 325 14.63 2.03 -8.27
CA MET A 325 14.97 1.03 -7.27
C MET A 325 13.86 0.97 -6.22
N GLN A 326 13.70 -0.17 -5.55
CA GLN A 326 12.65 -0.37 -4.56
C GLN A 326 13.16 -1.10 -3.31
N TYR A 327 12.69 -0.67 -2.14
CA TYR A 327 13.05 -1.24 -0.85
C TYR A 327 11.93 -0.99 0.17
N HIS A 328 11.36 -2.03 0.80
CA HIS A 328 10.23 -1.90 1.76
C HIS A 328 9.09 -0.98 1.28
N GLY A 329 8.77 -0.99 -0.01
CA GLY A 329 7.74 -0.11 -0.54
C GLY A 329 8.14 1.38 -0.53
N PHE A 330 9.41 1.71 -0.51
CA PHE A 330 9.96 2.98 -0.98
C PHE A 330 10.44 2.77 -2.42
N VAL A 331 10.05 3.65 -3.36
CA VAL A 331 10.52 3.61 -4.76
C VAL A 331 11.22 4.90 -5.03
N TRP A 332 12.49 4.81 -5.43
CA TRP A 332 13.30 5.98 -5.67
C TRP A 332 14.07 5.90 -6.98
N LYS A 333 14.40 7.09 -7.47
CA LYS A 333 15.33 7.32 -8.56
C LYS A 333 16.61 7.96 -7.98
N PRO A 334 17.75 7.25 -7.99
CA PRO A 334 19.04 7.83 -7.63
C PRO A 334 19.41 9.03 -8.52
N ALA A 335 20.26 9.91 -8.01
CA ALA A 335 20.90 10.94 -8.83
C ALA A 335 21.90 10.29 -9.80
N TYR A 336 21.52 10.17 -11.08
CA TYR A 336 22.38 9.60 -12.14
C TYR A 336 23.32 10.63 -12.81
N GLY A 337 23.23 11.89 -12.39
CA GLY A 337 23.93 13.00 -13.04
C GLY A 337 23.26 13.48 -14.33
N PRO A 338 23.68 14.65 -14.86
CA PRO A 338 23.00 15.33 -15.95
C PRO A 338 23.13 14.63 -17.31
N GLY A 339 24.11 13.73 -17.48
CA GLY A 339 24.35 13.02 -18.74
C GLY A 339 23.45 11.80 -18.96
N VAL A 340 22.73 11.33 -17.94
CA VAL A 340 21.92 10.11 -18.00
C VAL A 340 20.47 10.45 -18.30
N LYS A 341 19.97 10.00 -19.45
CA LYS A 341 18.58 10.15 -19.88
C LYS A 341 17.86 8.81 -19.80
N LEU A 342 16.95 8.69 -18.85
CA LEU A 342 16.12 7.49 -18.68
C LEU A 342 14.66 7.79 -19.00
N PRO A 343 13.87 6.78 -19.42
CA PRO A 343 12.43 6.94 -19.59
C PRO A 343 11.77 7.51 -18.33
N VAL A 344 10.88 8.47 -18.51
CA VAL A 344 10.14 9.07 -17.39
C VAL A 344 9.00 8.13 -17.01
N PRO A 345 8.94 7.64 -15.76
CA PRO A 345 7.83 6.81 -15.32
C PRO A 345 6.55 7.65 -15.24
N SER A 346 5.40 7.05 -15.57
CA SER A 346 4.10 7.67 -15.34
C SER A 346 3.80 7.68 -13.84
N CYS A 347 4.25 8.70 -13.12
CA CYS A 347 3.86 8.94 -11.73
C CYS A 347 2.89 10.13 -11.67
N GLY A 348 1.91 10.07 -10.76
CA GLY A 348 1.01 11.20 -10.51
C GLY A 348 1.50 12.14 -9.40
N LEU A 349 2.53 11.70 -8.65
CA LEU A 349 3.07 12.40 -7.48
C LEU A 349 4.58 12.14 -7.42
N MET A 350 5.36 13.22 -7.27
CA MET A 350 6.81 13.19 -7.16
C MET A 350 7.26 13.90 -5.89
N ILE A 351 8.21 13.28 -5.19
CA ILE A 351 8.91 13.84 -4.04
C ILE A 351 10.33 14.16 -4.49
N ALA A 352 10.65 15.43 -4.60
CA ALA A 352 11.95 15.90 -5.07
C ALA A 352 12.82 16.33 -3.89
N ASP A 353 13.87 15.57 -3.58
CA ASP A 353 14.78 15.89 -2.49
C ASP A 353 15.97 16.71 -2.99
N TYR A 354 15.96 18.00 -2.67
CA TYR A 354 17.03 18.94 -2.99
C TYR A 354 18.10 19.04 -1.89
N GLY A 355 18.05 18.18 -0.86
CA GLY A 355 19.04 18.17 0.20
C GLY A 355 19.00 19.46 1.01
N HIS A 356 19.95 20.36 0.80
CA HIS A 356 19.99 21.69 1.43
C HIS A 356 19.99 22.85 0.41
N GLU A 357 19.68 22.55 -0.84
CA GLU A 357 19.69 23.52 -1.95
C GLU A 357 18.32 24.21 -2.09
N VAL A 358 18.01 25.13 -1.15
CA VAL A 358 16.71 25.83 -1.10
C VAL A 358 16.42 26.59 -2.40
N GLU A 359 17.41 27.27 -2.97
CA GLU A 359 17.23 28.03 -4.22
C GLU A 359 16.93 27.13 -5.42
N ALA A 360 17.59 25.96 -5.51
CA ALA A 360 17.31 24.99 -6.56
C ALA A 360 15.89 24.42 -6.43
N ALA A 361 15.44 24.15 -5.19
CA ALA A 361 14.09 23.69 -4.91
C ALA A 361 13.02 24.73 -5.30
N LEU A 362 13.28 26.01 -5.05
CA LEU A 362 12.39 27.10 -5.44
C LEU A 362 12.38 27.33 -6.96
N ALA A 363 13.54 27.26 -7.60
CA ALA A 363 13.69 27.43 -9.05
C ALA A 363 13.01 26.33 -9.87
N ALA A 364 12.78 25.16 -9.27
CA ALA A 364 12.04 24.07 -9.89
C ALA A 364 10.51 24.29 -9.94
N GLU A 365 10.01 25.38 -9.37
CA GLU A 365 8.58 25.74 -9.31
C GLU A 365 7.66 24.58 -8.86
N PRO A 366 7.90 23.96 -7.69
CA PRO A 366 7.09 22.84 -7.22
C PRO A 366 5.67 23.28 -6.83
N ASP A 367 4.72 22.32 -6.86
CA ASP A 367 3.36 22.56 -6.39
C ASP A 367 3.29 22.84 -4.89
N ALA A 368 4.22 22.28 -4.12
CA ALA A 368 4.43 22.61 -2.72
C ALA A 368 5.87 22.35 -2.26
N LEU A 369 6.28 23.02 -1.18
CA LEU A 369 7.60 22.90 -0.59
C LEU A 369 7.52 22.58 0.91
N ILE A 370 8.26 21.55 1.36
CA ILE A 370 8.49 21.28 2.77
C ILE A 370 9.92 21.69 3.11
N LEU A 371 10.06 22.76 3.89
CA LEU A 371 11.36 23.21 4.38
C LEU A 371 11.70 22.44 5.65
N VAL A 372 12.79 21.68 5.65
CA VAL A 372 13.30 20.96 6.81
C VAL A 372 14.30 21.84 7.56
N CYS A 373 13.85 22.44 8.65
CA CYS A 373 14.65 23.28 9.52
C CYS A 373 15.41 22.43 10.55
N ASP A 374 16.69 22.69 10.74
CA ASP A 374 17.40 22.16 11.91
C ASP A 374 16.98 22.95 13.17
N GLY A 375 16.35 22.27 14.12
CA GLY A 375 15.76 22.84 15.32
C GLY A 375 16.73 23.08 16.47
N ARG A 376 18.00 22.64 16.35
CA ARG A 376 19.04 22.88 17.35
C ARG A 376 19.32 24.38 17.49
N GLU A 377 19.55 24.84 18.72
CA GLU A 377 19.59 26.28 19.04
C GLU A 377 20.61 27.06 18.22
N TRP A 378 21.79 26.48 17.98
CA TRP A 378 22.86 27.07 17.16
C TRP A 378 22.54 27.15 15.66
N SER A 379 21.44 26.56 15.19
CA SER A 379 21.01 26.58 13.78
C SER A 379 19.83 27.52 13.53
N ARG A 380 19.42 28.26 14.55
CA ARG A 380 18.23 29.13 14.53
C ARG A 380 18.29 30.20 13.44
N GLU A 381 19.47 30.76 13.17
CA GLU A 381 19.64 31.77 12.13
C GLU A 381 19.48 31.19 10.73
N ALA A 382 20.14 30.05 10.45
CA ALA A 382 19.99 29.34 9.18
C ALA A 382 18.53 28.91 8.92
N ALA A 383 17.86 28.35 9.93
CA ALA A 383 16.45 28.00 9.85
C ALA A 383 15.55 29.22 9.58
N SER A 384 15.82 30.34 10.28
CA SER A 384 15.04 31.58 10.11
C SER A 384 15.24 32.21 8.74
N SER A 385 16.48 32.23 8.23
CA SER A 385 16.82 32.79 6.92
C SER A 385 16.18 31.98 5.79
N ALA A 386 16.33 30.64 5.82
CA ALA A 386 15.71 29.76 4.83
C ALA A 386 14.17 29.85 4.87
N LEU A 387 13.56 29.94 6.05
CA LEU A 387 12.12 30.03 6.18
C LEU A 387 11.56 31.37 5.70
N LYS A 388 12.25 32.50 5.97
CA LYS A 388 11.89 33.80 5.39
C LYS A 388 11.92 33.73 3.87
N ARG A 389 13.02 33.20 3.30
CA ARG A 389 13.19 33.05 1.86
C ARG A 389 12.06 32.25 1.21
N VAL A 390 11.68 31.12 1.79
CA VAL A 390 10.54 30.30 1.32
C VAL A 390 9.22 31.05 1.47
N SER A 391 9.02 31.79 2.57
CA SER A 391 7.78 32.50 2.84
C SER A 391 7.50 33.68 1.89
N GLU A 392 8.54 34.23 1.28
CA GLU A 392 8.45 35.30 0.26
C GLU A 392 7.99 34.75 -1.10
N CYS A 393 8.12 33.45 -1.33
CA CYS A 393 7.68 32.79 -2.56
C CYS A 393 6.18 32.48 -2.53
N ARG A 394 5.53 32.48 -3.70
CA ARG A 394 4.09 32.17 -3.85
C ARG A 394 3.79 30.66 -3.87
N ILE A 395 4.70 29.83 -3.37
CA ILE A 395 4.58 28.37 -3.34
C ILE A 395 3.95 27.96 -1.99
N PRO A 396 2.93 27.08 -1.97
CA PRO A 396 2.42 26.49 -0.74
C PRO A 396 3.54 25.80 0.04
N TYR A 397 3.73 26.15 1.32
CA TYR A 397 4.82 25.59 2.11
C TYR A 397 4.43 25.17 3.53
N ALA A 398 5.23 24.25 4.07
CA ALA A 398 5.26 23.86 5.48
C ALA A 398 6.72 23.83 5.97
N ALA A 399 6.95 24.22 7.21
CA ALA A 399 8.26 24.18 7.86
C ALA A 399 8.28 23.05 8.89
N VAL A 400 9.18 22.09 8.72
CA VAL A 400 9.37 20.97 9.63
C VAL A 400 10.66 21.18 10.40
N TYR A 401 10.56 21.39 11.71
CA TYR A 401 11.70 21.48 12.62
C TYR A 401 12.09 20.08 13.08
N ASN A 402 13.21 19.60 12.57
CA ASN A 402 13.84 18.35 12.97
C ASN A 402 14.86 18.61 14.11
N HIS A 403 15.27 17.57 14.83
CA HIS A 403 16.20 17.65 15.97
C HIS A 403 15.79 18.63 17.08
N LEU A 404 14.50 18.91 17.20
CA LEU A 404 13.95 19.74 18.25
C LEU A 404 13.50 18.87 19.42
N ALA A 405 13.92 19.22 20.65
CA ALA A 405 13.56 18.47 21.85
C ALA A 405 12.04 18.41 22.07
N GLU A 406 11.56 17.36 22.74
CA GLU A 406 10.12 17.17 22.94
C GLU A 406 9.47 18.27 23.80
N SER A 407 10.23 18.84 24.74
CA SER A 407 9.79 19.97 25.56
C SER A 407 9.86 21.31 24.83
N ALA A 408 10.57 21.39 23.69
CA ALA A 408 10.83 22.64 23.00
C ALA A 408 9.65 23.04 22.09
N ARG A 409 9.32 24.33 22.12
CA ARG A 409 8.28 24.92 21.28
C ARG A 409 8.88 25.46 19.99
N VAL A 410 8.24 25.18 18.87
CA VAL A 410 8.56 25.82 17.59
C VAL A 410 8.24 27.32 17.69
N LYS A 411 9.27 28.15 17.51
CA LYS A 411 9.16 29.62 17.49
C LYS A 411 9.43 30.11 16.07
N PRO A 412 8.40 30.33 15.23
CA PRO A 412 8.60 30.84 13.88
C PRO A 412 9.17 32.26 13.90
N PRO A 413 9.90 32.69 12.86
CA PRO A 413 10.25 34.09 12.65
C PRO A 413 9.01 34.98 12.59
N GLU A 414 9.20 36.26 12.88
CA GLU A 414 8.14 37.27 12.80
C GLU A 414 7.51 37.30 11.39
N GLY A 415 6.17 37.43 11.33
CA GLY A 415 5.40 37.39 10.08
C GLY A 415 5.02 35.99 9.58
N ILE A 416 5.57 34.91 10.16
CA ILE A 416 5.28 33.53 9.73
C ILE A 416 4.26 32.87 10.65
N GLN A 417 3.22 32.30 10.06
CA GLN A 417 2.13 31.64 10.80
C GLN A 417 2.62 30.35 11.47
N ARG A 418 2.34 30.23 12.77
CA ARG A 418 2.69 29.03 13.55
C ARG A 418 2.00 27.76 13.03
N SER A 419 0.82 27.87 12.44
CA SER A 419 0.10 26.75 11.82
C SER A 419 0.85 26.12 10.63
N ARG A 420 1.87 26.80 10.09
CA ARG A 420 2.74 26.24 9.03
C ARG A 420 3.97 25.52 9.56
N CYS A 421 4.19 25.52 10.87
CA CYS A 421 5.43 25.06 11.47
C CYS A 421 5.18 23.85 12.36
N PHE A 422 5.83 22.73 12.03
CA PHE A 422 5.64 21.43 12.64
C PHE A 422 6.93 20.98 13.30
N ARG A 423 6.82 20.22 14.39
CA ARG A 423 7.95 19.49 14.97
C ARG A 423 7.94 18.07 14.42
N ALA A 424 9.05 17.62 13.86
CA ALA A 424 9.19 16.22 13.48
C ALA A 424 9.23 15.35 14.75
N PRO A 425 8.44 14.27 14.86
CA PRO A 425 8.63 13.28 15.91
C PRO A 425 9.96 12.55 15.73
N TYR A 426 10.46 11.89 16.77
CA TYR A 426 11.59 10.97 16.61
C TYR A 426 11.10 9.65 16.01
N PHE A 427 11.70 9.24 14.89
CA PHE A 427 11.48 7.94 14.27
C PHE A 427 12.78 7.49 13.61
N ALA A 428 13.32 6.35 14.07
CA ALA A 428 14.66 5.91 13.68
C ALA A 428 14.70 5.34 12.26
N ASP A 429 13.68 4.57 11.87
CA ASP A 429 13.59 3.96 10.54
C ASP A 429 12.59 4.74 9.68
N PRO A 430 13.04 5.52 8.67
CA PRO A 430 12.15 6.28 7.81
C PRO A 430 11.41 5.39 6.78
N PHE A 431 11.78 4.11 6.67
CA PHE A 431 11.15 3.15 5.76
C PHE A 431 9.91 2.47 6.35
N ARG A 432 9.62 2.71 7.64
CA ARG A 432 8.47 2.14 8.35
C ARG A 432 7.51 3.22 8.83
N ALA A 433 6.23 2.91 8.82
CA ALA A 433 5.22 3.77 9.41
C ALA A 433 5.03 3.46 10.90
N TYR A 434 5.08 4.53 11.70
CA TYR A 434 4.71 4.51 13.12
C TYR A 434 3.46 5.37 13.32
N GLU A 435 2.61 5.03 14.29
CA GLU A 435 1.36 5.76 14.56
C GLU A 435 1.57 7.28 14.69
N GLY A 436 2.61 7.69 15.43
CA GLY A 436 2.97 9.11 15.59
C GLY A 436 3.49 9.80 14.32
N THR A 437 4.16 9.08 13.42
CA THR A 437 4.66 9.64 12.15
C THR A 437 3.55 9.90 11.15
N ARG A 438 2.53 9.02 11.09
CA ARG A 438 1.38 9.19 10.19
C ARG A 438 0.63 10.49 10.49
N GLY A 439 0.28 10.70 11.76
CA GLY A 439 -0.42 11.93 12.19
C GLY A 439 0.37 13.20 11.88
N PHE A 440 1.69 13.18 12.09
CA PHE A 440 2.58 14.28 11.74
C PHE A 440 2.54 14.62 10.24
N TYR A 441 2.73 13.64 9.35
CA TYR A 441 2.73 13.88 7.91
C TYR A 441 1.35 14.33 7.39
N CYS A 442 0.25 13.79 7.92
CA CYS A 442 -1.09 14.26 7.56
C CYS A 442 -1.27 15.76 7.87
N GLN A 443 -0.86 16.22 9.05
CA GLN A 443 -0.94 17.65 9.41
C GLN A 443 -0.08 18.55 8.50
N VAL A 444 1.10 18.07 8.12
CA VAL A 444 1.98 18.75 7.14
C VAL A 444 1.28 18.86 5.79
N LEU A 445 0.74 17.75 5.26
CA LEU A 445 0.06 17.69 3.96
C LEU A 445 -1.20 18.57 3.92
N ASP A 446 -2.02 18.55 4.97
CA ASP A 446 -3.22 19.39 5.09
C ASP A 446 -2.91 20.88 4.97
N THR A 447 -1.75 21.29 5.49
CA THR A 447 -1.28 22.68 5.46
C THR A 447 -0.85 23.13 4.07
N LEU A 448 -0.35 22.20 3.25
CA LEU A 448 0.02 22.48 1.86
C LEU A 448 -1.21 22.70 0.97
N LYS A 449 -2.42 22.29 1.42
CA LYS A 449 -3.69 22.40 0.67
C LYS A 449 -3.61 21.82 -0.74
N LEU A 450 -2.81 20.77 -0.91
CA LEU A 450 -2.73 20.01 -2.15
C LEU A 450 -4.07 19.31 -2.38
N ALA A 451 -4.46 19.14 -3.65
CA ALA A 451 -5.65 18.37 -4.04
C ALA A 451 -5.41 16.84 -3.91
N LEU A 452 -4.87 16.42 -2.78
CA LEU A 452 -4.81 15.02 -2.38
C LEU A 452 -6.05 14.80 -1.51
N ASP A 453 -6.93 13.85 -1.89
CA ASP A 453 -8.08 13.42 -1.06
C ASP A 453 -7.59 12.65 0.17
N VAL A 454 -6.70 13.26 0.96
CA VAL A 454 -6.10 12.65 2.16
C VAL A 454 -7.29 12.44 3.10
N GLY A 455 -7.78 11.20 3.16
CA GLY A 455 -9.06 10.88 3.78
C GLY A 455 -9.22 11.53 5.15
N GLU A 456 -10.44 11.97 5.46
CA GLU A 456 -10.78 12.61 6.74
C GLU A 456 -10.30 11.76 7.92
N TYR A 457 -9.15 12.12 8.50
CA TYR A 457 -8.59 11.49 9.69
C TYR A 457 -8.19 12.53 10.73
N ALA A 458 -9.20 13.13 11.37
CA ALA A 458 -9.10 13.52 12.78
C ALA A 458 -10.51 13.79 13.33
N VAL A 459 -10.73 13.29 14.54
CA VAL A 459 -11.68 13.77 15.57
C VAL A 459 -12.55 14.93 15.09
N GLY A 460 -13.77 14.59 14.68
CA GLY A 460 -14.93 15.48 14.47
C GLY A 460 -14.63 16.92 14.05
N ARG A 461 -14.71 17.21 12.75
CA ARG A 461 -15.45 18.35 12.16
C ARG A 461 -15.24 18.41 10.64
N ARG A 462 -16.34 18.25 9.89
CA ARG A 462 -16.42 18.57 8.46
C ARG A 462 -15.99 20.02 8.19
N ARG A 463 -15.13 20.25 7.20
CA ARG A 463 -15.17 21.45 6.35
C ARG A 463 -14.75 21.13 4.93
N ASN A 464 -15.73 21.06 4.03
CA ASN A 464 -15.52 21.19 2.59
C ASN A 464 -14.76 22.49 2.30
N LEU A 465 -13.55 22.40 1.73
CA LEU A 465 -12.85 23.56 1.16
C LEU A 465 -13.10 23.62 -0.35
N ARG A 466 -13.95 24.57 -0.75
CA ARG A 466 -14.01 25.05 -2.13
C ARG A 466 -12.67 25.68 -2.49
N VAL A 467 -12.07 25.27 -3.60
CA VAL A 467 -10.94 25.99 -4.21
C VAL A 467 -11.50 27.06 -5.16
N PRO A 468 -10.99 28.31 -5.14
CA PRO A 468 -11.31 29.30 -6.15
C PRO A 468 -10.72 28.88 -7.49
N LEU A 469 -11.56 28.81 -8.53
CA LEU A 469 -11.10 28.77 -9.91
C LEU A 469 -10.11 29.92 -10.14
N ARG A 470 -8.88 29.58 -10.57
CA ARG A 470 -7.93 30.56 -11.13
C ARG A 470 -8.62 31.26 -12.31
N LYS A 471 -9.21 32.43 -12.07
CA LYS A 471 -9.43 33.43 -13.11
C LYS A 471 -8.07 34.03 -13.41
N HIS A 472 -7.52 33.77 -14.59
CA HIS A 472 -6.83 34.73 -15.45
C HIS A 472 -6.16 33.99 -16.61
N ALA A 473 -6.82 34.01 -17.78
CA ALA A 473 -6.24 34.19 -19.11
C ALA A 473 -7.28 33.91 -20.21
N VAL A 474 -8.39 34.66 -20.24
CA VAL A 474 -9.12 34.97 -21.49
C VAL A 474 -9.66 36.40 -21.35
N GLY A 475 -8.74 37.35 -21.27
CA GLY A 475 -8.98 38.67 -21.83
C GLY A 475 -8.73 38.55 -23.32
N PHE A 476 -9.60 39.16 -24.14
CA PHE A 476 -9.80 38.98 -25.58
C PHE A 476 -10.90 37.97 -25.95
N LEU A 477 -11.96 38.52 -26.60
CA LEU A 477 -13.17 37.89 -27.15
C LEU A 477 -14.46 37.96 -26.31
N ARG A 478 -14.76 39.12 -25.72
CA ARG A 478 -16.14 39.60 -25.52
C ARG A 478 -16.27 41.09 -25.85
N ASN A 479 -16.15 41.39 -27.14
CA ASN A 479 -16.64 42.63 -27.77
C ASN A 479 -16.99 42.29 -29.22
N ALA A 480 -17.99 41.42 -29.43
CA ALA A 480 -18.63 41.19 -30.74
C ALA A 480 -19.85 40.25 -30.64
N VAL A 481 -20.75 40.40 -29.66
CA VAL A 481 -22.13 39.86 -29.77
C VAL A 481 -23.06 40.83 -29.05
N GLY A 482 -23.29 41.97 -29.68
CA GLY A 482 -24.10 43.04 -29.13
C GLY A 482 -24.54 44.06 -30.17
N VAL A 483 -24.50 43.74 -31.47
CA VAL A 483 -25.16 44.50 -32.54
C VAL A 483 -25.39 43.52 -33.70
N LEU A 484 -26.64 43.10 -33.88
CA LEU A 484 -27.29 42.56 -35.10
C LEU A 484 -28.47 41.65 -34.70
N ARG A 485 -29.39 42.21 -33.89
CA ARG A 485 -30.82 41.94 -34.00
C ARG A 485 -31.47 43.28 -34.31
N ASN A 486 -31.40 43.66 -35.59
CA ASN A 486 -32.30 44.58 -36.25
C ASN A 486 -31.93 44.64 -37.73
N LYS A 487 -32.81 44.06 -38.55
CA LYS A 487 -33.12 44.31 -39.97
C LYS A 487 -33.04 43.07 -40.88
N VAL A 488 -34.25 42.70 -41.31
CA VAL A 488 -34.69 41.87 -42.43
C VAL A 488 -34.49 40.36 -42.28
#